data_AF-A0A3L6PJ74-F1
#
_entry.id   AF-A0A3L6PJ74-F1
#
_cell.length_a   1.000
_cell.length_b   1.000
_cell.length_c   1.000
_cell.angle_alpha   90.00
_cell.angle_beta   90.00
_cell.angle_gamma   90.00
#
_symmetry.space_group_name_H-M   'P 1'
#
loop_
_entity.id
_entity.type
_entity.pdbx_description
1 polymer ?
#
loop_
_entity_poly.entity_id
_entity_poly.type
_entity_poly.pdbx_seq_one_letter_code
_entity_poly.pdbx_strand_id
1 'polypeptide(L)'
;MRATTSANLTAEATTTAYDIQEKNNLPRGLLPKGVQSYVLNPDGKLEVTLSGECNFFVNLGNQKFKLQFASTFGGIVHAGSITEAYGVDVQVKFAWLGFSQVDRAGDQLTFHVKQFTQSFLVSGSVSAGRMLHGSDAATSLRARAALHITS
;
A
#
# COMPACT_ATOMS: atom_id res chain seq x y z
N MET A 1 5.78 -2.60 54.81
CA MET A 1 4.80 -2.62 53.71
C MET A 1 5.57 -2.77 52.40
N ARG A 2 5.47 -3.90 51.71
CA ARG A 2 6.07 -4.11 50.39
C ARG A 2 4.94 -3.96 49.38
N ALA A 3 4.93 -2.86 48.62
CA ALA A 3 4.02 -2.70 47.49
C ALA A 3 4.66 -3.40 46.29
N THR A 4 4.04 -4.51 45.87
CA THR A 4 4.34 -5.21 44.63
C THR A 4 3.84 -4.34 43.48
N THR A 5 4.73 -3.60 42.82
CA THR A 5 4.37 -2.92 41.58
C THR A 5 4.46 -3.94 40.45
N SER A 6 3.33 -4.59 40.15
CA SER A 6 3.14 -5.33 38.90
C SER A 6 3.35 -4.37 37.73
N ALA A 7 4.42 -4.56 36.97
CA ALA A 7 4.58 -3.94 35.67
C ALA A 7 3.70 -4.69 34.67
N ASN A 8 2.40 -4.38 34.65
CA ASN A 8 1.54 -4.79 33.55
C ASN A 8 1.58 -3.71 32.48
N LEU A 9 2.68 -3.67 31.72
CA LEU A 9 2.79 -2.87 30.50
C LEU A 9 2.06 -3.59 29.36
N THR A 10 0.74 -3.70 29.47
CA THR A 10 -0.13 -4.00 28.32
C THR A 10 -0.27 -2.74 27.49
N ALA A 11 0.79 -2.43 26.77
CA ALA A 11 0.81 -1.56 25.60
C ALA A 11 1.94 -2.05 24.69
N GLU A 12 1.86 -3.31 24.26
CA GLU A 12 2.23 -3.64 22.89
C GLU A 12 1.44 -2.65 22.03
N ALA A 13 2.07 -1.53 21.67
CA ALA A 13 1.59 -0.69 20.60
C ALA A 13 1.58 -1.60 19.37
N THR A 14 0.44 -2.26 19.14
CA THR A 14 0.26 -3.22 18.05
C THR A 14 0.61 -2.48 16.79
N THR A 15 1.84 -2.70 16.31
CA THR A 15 2.33 -2.10 15.08
C THR A 15 1.35 -2.59 14.02
N THR A 16 0.64 -1.69 13.38
CA THR A 16 -0.25 -2.03 12.28
C THR A 16 0.58 -2.16 11.00
N ALA A 17 0.03 -2.80 9.98
CA ALA A 17 0.67 -2.82 8.66
C ALA A 17 0.90 -1.39 8.11
N TYR A 18 0.06 -0.43 8.49
CA TYR A 18 0.21 0.99 8.14
C TYR A 18 1.40 1.64 8.87
N ASP A 19 1.64 1.28 10.13
CA ASP A 19 2.79 1.78 10.90
C ASP A 19 4.13 1.31 10.30
N ILE A 20 4.16 0.11 9.71
CA ILE A 20 5.34 -0.40 8.99
C ILE A 20 5.68 0.50 7.80
N GLN A 21 4.67 0.97 7.06
CA GLN A 21 4.91 1.88 5.94
C GLN A 21 5.52 3.18 6.43
N GLU A 22 4.90 3.81 7.42
CA GLU A 22 5.38 5.09 7.96
C GLU A 22 6.82 4.99 8.50
N LYS A 23 7.12 3.93 9.26
CA LYS A 23 8.47 3.65 9.78
C LYS A 23 9.51 3.48 8.66
N ASN A 24 9.10 2.97 7.50
CA ASN A 24 9.95 2.77 6.33
C ASN A 24 9.86 3.93 5.33
N ASN A 25 9.45 5.13 5.77
CA ASN A 25 9.33 6.31 4.91
C ASN A 25 8.39 6.09 3.72
N LEU A 26 7.39 5.23 3.85
CA LEU A 26 6.36 4.98 2.86
C LEU A 26 5.02 5.57 3.35
N PRO A 27 4.20 6.14 2.46
CA PRO A 27 2.91 6.67 2.88
C PRO A 27 1.96 5.55 3.34
N ARG A 28 1.26 5.76 4.46
CA ARG A 28 0.20 4.87 4.97
C ARG A 28 -0.92 4.56 3.98
N GLY A 29 -1.05 5.37 2.92
CA GLY A 29 -2.08 5.23 1.90
C GLY A 29 -1.81 4.16 0.84
N LEU A 30 -0.68 3.46 0.92
CA LEU A 30 -0.34 2.40 -0.03
C LEU A 30 -1.10 1.09 0.23
N LEU A 31 -1.47 0.80 1.49
CA LEU A 31 -2.35 -0.34 1.80
C LEU A 31 -3.83 0.09 1.76
N PRO A 32 -4.73 -0.80 1.29
CA PRO A 32 -6.15 -0.60 1.47
C PRO A 32 -6.52 -0.64 2.97
N LYS A 33 -7.65 -0.03 3.32
CA LYS A 33 -8.34 -0.23 4.59
C LYS A 33 -8.86 -1.65 4.69
N GLY A 34 -9.04 -2.12 5.93
CA GLY A 34 -9.57 -3.45 6.19
C GLY A 34 -8.50 -4.55 6.21
N VAL A 35 -7.26 -4.18 6.52
CA VAL A 35 -6.22 -5.15 6.87
C VAL A 35 -6.65 -5.90 8.12
N GLN A 36 -6.73 -7.22 8.01
CA GLN A 36 -7.12 -8.13 9.09
C GLN A 36 -5.91 -8.56 9.91
N SER A 37 -4.82 -8.87 9.23
CA SER A 37 -3.56 -9.26 9.86
C SER A 37 -2.39 -8.98 8.92
N TYR A 38 -1.19 -9.02 9.49
CA TYR A 38 0.05 -8.98 8.71
C TYR A 38 1.10 -9.86 9.38
N VAL A 39 2.10 -10.25 8.60
CA VAL A 39 3.33 -10.90 9.04
C VAL A 39 4.49 -10.09 8.50
N LEU A 40 5.38 -9.63 9.38
CA LEU A 40 6.64 -8.99 9.00
C LEU A 40 7.79 -9.86 9.49
N ASN A 41 8.58 -10.37 8.54
CA ASN A 41 9.75 -11.16 8.82
C ASN A 41 10.99 -10.26 9.07
N PRO A 42 12.02 -10.76 9.77
CA PRO A 42 13.26 -10.01 10.01
C PRO A 42 14.02 -9.61 8.73
N ASP A 43 13.80 -10.32 7.63
CA ASP A 43 14.37 -10.02 6.29
C ASP A 43 13.61 -8.90 5.55
N GLY A 44 12.58 -8.32 6.15
CA GLY A 44 11.76 -7.27 5.57
C GLY A 44 10.57 -7.79 4.76
N LYS A 45 10.40 -9.11 4.61
CA LYS A 45 9.23 -9.66 3.92
C LYS A 45 7.95 -9.36 4.71
N LEU A 46 7.08 -8.57 4.11
CA LEU A 46 5.77 -8.20 4.61
C LEU A 46 4.70 -8.96 3.82
N GLU A 47 3.82 -9.65 4.54
CA GLU A 47 2.61 -10.25 4.01
C GLU A 47 1.41 -9.67 4.74
N VAL A 48 0.38 -9.26 4.01
CA VAL A 48 -0.82 -8.61 4.52
C VAL A 48 -2.03 -9.43 4.09
N THR A 49 -2.95 -9.66 5.04
CA THR A 49 -4.19 -10.41 4.80
C THR A 49 -5.40 -9.49 4.96
N LEU A 50 -6.29 -9.54 3.97
CA LEU A 50 -7.61 -8.91 3.94
C LEU A 50 -8.69 -9.97 4.18
N SER A 51 -9.91 -9.54 4.51
CA SER A 51 -11.07 -10.46 4.61
C SER A 51 -11.50 -11.05 3.28
N GLY A 52 -11.03 -10.49 2.16
CA GLY A 52 -11.28 -10.93 0.80
C GLY A 52 -10.58 -10.01 -0.20
N GLU A 53 -10.75 -10.29 -1.49
CA GLU A 53 -10.23 -9.42 -2.54
C GLU A 53 -10.82 -8.01 -2.44
N CYS A 54 -9.97 -7.00 -2.58
CA CYS A 54 -10.36 -5.60 -2.52
C CYS A 54 -10.17 -4.96 -3.89
N ASN A 55 -11.28 -4.57 -4.51
CA ASN A 55 -11.28 -3.92 -5.82
C ASN A 55 -11.82 -2.50 -5.67
N PHE A 56 -11.06 -1.52 -6.15
CA PHE A 56 -11.47 -0.13 -6.12
C PHE A 56 -10.90 0.63 -7.32
N PHE A 57 -11.52 1.77 -7.61
CA PHE A 57 -11.00 2.68 -8.63
C PHE A 57 -10.15 3.75 -7.98
N VAL A 58 -9.11 4.20 -8.67
CA VAL A 58 -8.35 5.39 -8.31
C VAL A 58 -8.34 6.34 -9.48
N ASN A 59 -8.43 7.63 -9.18
CA ASN A 59 -8.20 8.66 -10.17
C ASN A 59 -6.73 9.07 -10.11
N LEU A 60 -5.99 8.80 -11.17
CA LEU A 60 -4.59 9.19 -11.34
C LEU A 60 -4.52 10.25 -12.44
N GLY A 61 -4.38 11.51 -12.02
CA GLY A 61 -4.56 12.65 -12.93
C GLY A 61 -5.99 12.68 -13.48
N ASN A 62 -6.12 12.68 -14.81
CA ASN A 62 -7.41 12.69 -15.51
C ASN A 62 -7.89 11.29 -15.91
N GLN A 63 -7.20 10.24 -15.46
CA GLN A 63 -7.48 8.86 -15.82
C GLN A 63 -7.96 8.07 -14.61
N LYS A 64 -8.91 7.17 -14.83
CA LYS A 64 -9.45 6.27 -13.81
C LYS A 64 -8.90 4.87 -14.03
N PHE A 65 -8.21 4.35 -13.03
CA PHE A 65 -7.65 3.01 -13.05
C PHE A 65 -8.39 2.12 -12.06
N LYS A 66 -8.55 0.84 -12.39
CA LYS A 66 -9.05 -0.16 -11.45
C LYS A 66 -7.86 -0.85 -10.80
N LEU A 67 -7.78 -0.84 -9.48
CA LEU A 67 -6.85 -1.66 -8.73
C LEU A 67 -7.58 -2.85 -8.11
N GLN A 68 -6.85 -3.95 -8.03
CA GLN A 68 -7.23 -5.16 -7.34
C GLN A 68 -6.13 -5.52 -6.36
N PHE A 69 -6.51 -5.72 -5.10
CA PHE A 69 -5.70 -6.38 -4.10
C PHE A 69 -6.27 -7.77 -3.88
N ALA A 70 -5.42 -8.78 -3.96
CA ALA A 70 -5.75 -10.14 -3.54
C ALA A 70 -6.02 -10.17 -2.02
N SER A 71 -6.68 -11.23 -1.56
CA SER A 71 -6.90 -11.45 -0.12
C SER A 71 -5.59 -11.53 0.66
N THR A 72 -4.52 -11.98 0.02
CA THR A 72 -3.16 -11.99 0.57
C THR A 72 -2.22 -11.34 -0.43
N PHE A 73 -1.49 -10.33 0.00
CA PHE A 73 -0.58 -9.56 -0.84
C PHE A 73 0.62 -9.10 -0.01
N GLY A 74 1.71 -8.69 -0.67
CA GLY A 74 2.93 -8.38 0.07
C GLY A 74 4.10 -7.99 -0.82
N GLY A 75 5.28 -8.01 -0.21
CA GLY A 75 6.56 -7.71 -0.83
C GLY A 75 7.67 -7.62 0.22
N ILE A 76 8.86 -7.20 -0.19
CA ILE A 76 9.99 -6.94 0.71
C ILE A 76 10.07 -5.44 0.95
N VAL A 77 9.90 -5.02 2.20
CA VAL A 77 9.91 -3.62 2.60
C VAL A 77 11.33 -3.18 2.94
N HIS A 78 11.77 -2.11 2.30
CA HIS A 78 13.01 -1.40 2.61
C HIS A 78 12.69 0.06 2.98
N ALA A 79 13.69 0.79 3.46
CA ALA A 79 13.55 2.21 3.69
C ALA A 79 13.26 2.94 2.35
N GLY A 80 12.03 3.42 2.20
CA GLY A 80 11.55 4.15 1.03
C GLY A 80 11.13 3.28 -0.14
N SER A 81 11.11 1.94 -0.05
CA SER A 81 10.68 1.10 -1.16
C SER A 81 10.04 -0.23 -0.75
N ILE A 82 9.29 -0.82 -1.67
CA ILE A 82 8.76 -2.18 -1.60
C ILE A 82 9.19 -2.89 -2.87
N THR A 83 9.97 -3.96 -2.78
CA THR A 83 10.38 -4.79 -3.92
C THR A 83 9.64 -6.13 -3.90
N GLU A 84 9.69 -6.87 -5.00
CA GLU A 84 9.04 -8.18 -5.13
C GLU A 84 7.55 -8.13 -4.73
N ALA A 85 6.89 -7.02 -5.07
CA ALA A 85 5.49 -6.83 -4.76
C ALA A 85 4.65 -7.88 -5.49
N TYR A 86 3.62 -8.38 -4.82
CA TYR A 86 2.69 -9.36 -5.38
C TYR A 86 1.28 -9.17 -4.83
N GLY A 87 0.28 -9.73 -5.52
CA GLY A 87 -1.13 -9.66 -5.10
C GLY A 87 -1.75 -8.27 -5.24
N VAL A 88 -1.11 -7.36 -5.98
CA VAL A 88 -1.64 -6.05 -6.32
C VAL A 88 -1.55 -5.90 -7.84
N ASP A 89 -2.70 -5.68 -8.48
CA ASP A 89 -2.82 -5.58 -9.93
C ASP A 89 -3.57 -4.30 -10.33
N VAL A 90 -3.15 -3.70 -11.43
CA VAL A 90 -3.85 -2.60 -12.10
C VAL A 90 -4.43 -3.06 -13.42
N GLN A 91 -5.68 -2.69 -13.69
CA GLN A 91 -6.31 -2.96 -14.97
C GLN A 91 -5.94 -1.88 -15.98
N VAL A 92 -5.29 -2.29 -17.07
CA VAL A 92 -4.96 -1.44 -18.22
C VAL A 92 -5.59 -2.03 -19.46
N LYS A 93 -6.54 -1.29 -20.07
CA LYS A 93 -7.37 -1.78 -21.18
C LYS A 93 -8.04 -3.12 -20.81
N PHE A 94 -7.59 -4.23 -21.39
CA PHE A 94 -8.14 -5.58 -21.18
C PHE A 94 -7.22 -6.49 -20.35
N ALA A 95 -6.06 -6.00 -19.89
CA ALA A 95 -5.07 -6.79 -19.16
C ALA A 95 -4.98 -6.35 -17.69
N TRP A 96 -4.75 -7.31 -16.80
CA TRP A 96 -4.32 -7.08 -15.42
C TRP A 96 -2.81 -7.16 -15.36
N LEU A 97 -2.19 -6.13 -14.81
CA LEU A 97 -0.74 -6.03 -14.72
C LEU A 97 -0.34 -5.84 -13.25
N GLY A 98 0.50 -6.77 -12.78
CA GLY A 98 1.01 -6.74 -11.41
C GLY A 98 2.07 -5.68 -11.20
N PHE A 99 2.05 -5.07 -10.02
CA PHE A 99 3.13 -4.23 -9.53
C PHE A 99 4.29 -5.11 -9.08
N SER A 100 5.52 -4.77 -9.47
CA SER A 100 6.73 -5.46 -9.03
C SER A 100 7.48 -4.67 -7.95
N GLN A 101 7.39 -3.33 -7.99
CA GLN A 101 8.12 -2.46 -7.07
C GLN A 101 7.42 -1.11 -6.88
N VAL A 102 7.62 -0.53 -5.70
CA VAL A 102 7.24 0.84 -5.36
C VAL A 102 8.45 1.52 -4.74
N ASP A 103 8.89 2.65 -5.28
CA ASP A 103 9.99 3.45 -4.74
C ASP A 103 9.51 4.83 -4.34
N ARG A 104 10.13 5.41 -3.31
CA ARG A 104 9.91 6.79 -2.90
C ARG A 104 11.20 7.60 -2.97
N ALA A 105 11.17 8.68 -3.72
CA ALA A 105 12.19 9.70 -3.77
C ALA A 105 11.61 11.04 -3.32
N GLY A 106 11.83 11.40 -2.04
CA GLY A 106 11.26 12.60 -1.44
C GLY A 106 9.73 12.58 -1.46
N ASP A 107 9.14 13.49 -2.24
CA ASP A 107 7.69 13.57 -2.44
C ASP A 107 7.22 12.85 -3.70
N GLN A 108 8.05 12.03 -4.35
CA GLN A 108 7.65 11.23 -5.49
C GLN A 108 7.59 9.74 -5.14
N LEU A 109 6.50 9.07 -5.51
CA LEU A 109 6.35 7.63 -5.54
C LEU A 109 6.44 7.13 -6.98
N THR A 110 7.21 6.09 -7.23
CA THR A 110 7.37 5.46 -8.54
C THR A 110 6.91 4.02 -8.44
N PHE A 111 5.93 3.64 -9.23
CA PHE A 111 5.37 2.29 -9.29
C PHE A 111 5.89 1.61 -10.54
N HIS A 112 6.57 0.49 -10.36
CA HIS A 112 7.01 -0.38 -11.42
C HIS A 112 5.94 -1.44 -11.65
N VAL A 113 5.30 -1.36 -12.80
CA VAL A 113 4.40 -2.39 -13.32
C VAL A 113 5.20 -3.18 -14.35
N LYS A 114 4.97 -4.49 -14.47
CA LYS A 114 5.78 -5.39 -15.32
C LYS A 114 6.10 -4.86 -16.74
N GLN A 115 5.26 -3.99 -17.31
CA GLN A 115 5.42 -3.44 -18.64
C GLN A 115 5.62 -1.92 -18.70
N PHE A 116 5.46 -1.19 -17.58
CA PHE A 116 5.59 0.28 -17.56
C PHE A 116 5.85 0.80 -16.15
N THR A 117 6.43 2.00 -16.06
CA THR A 117 6.66 2.69 -14.79
C THR A 117 5.75 3.91 -14.70
N GLN A 118 5.22 4.19 -13.52
CA GLN A 118 4.37 5.35 -13.28
C GLN A 118 4.78 6.10 -12.02
N SER A 119 5.08 7.40 -12.16
CA SER A 119 5.46 8.27 -11.03
C SER A 119 4.34 9.19 -10.58
N PHE A 120 4.29 9.45 -9.27
CA PHE A 120 3.28 10.27 -8.63
C PHE A 120 3.83 11.14 -7.49
N LEU A 121 3.33 12.37 -7.33
CA LEU A 121 3.69 13.20 -6.17
C LEU A 121 2.83 12.96 -4.94
N VAL A 122 3.43 12.63 -3.79
CA VAL A 122 2.84 12.39 -2.46
C VAL A 122 1.89 13.51 -1.97
N SER A 123 1.92 14.69 -2.59
CA SER A 123 1.20 15.89 -2.12
C SER A 123 -0.13 16.24 -2.84
N GLY A 124 -0.54 15.54 -3.92
CA GLY A 124 -1.80 15.87 -4.66
C GLY A 124 -2.93 14.86 -4.45
N SER A 125 -4.23 15.14 -4.53
CA SER A 125 -5.29 14.15 -4.20
C SER A 125 -5.45 12.94 -5.17
N VAL A 126 -5.32 11.69 -4.69
CA VAL A 126 -6.00 10.52 -5.32
C VAL A 126 -7.34 10.35 -4.63
N SER A 127 -8.42 10.56 -5.38
CA SER A 127 -9.76 10.26 -4.91
C SER A 127 -9.94 8.75 -4.96
N ALA A 128 -10.08 8.16 -3.79
CA ALA A 128 -10.42 6.77 -3.66
C ALA A 128 -11.83 6.45 -4.17
N GLY A 129 -11.95 5.40 -4.97
CA GLY A 129 -13.22 4.80 -5.34
C GLY A 129 -13.75 3.94 -4.19
N ARG A 130 -15.07 3.94 -4.03
CA ARG A 130 -15.81 3.06 -3.11
C ARG A 130 -15.50 1.59 -3.46
N MET A 131 -15.43 0.69 -2.45
CA MET A 131 -15.44 -0.75 -2.77
C MET A 131 -16.74 -1.07 -3.51
N LEU A 132 -16.67 -2.03 -4.42
CA LEU A 132 -17.84 -2.52 -5.15
C LEU A 132 -18.93 -3.11 -4.22
N HIS A 133 -18.58 -3.49 -2.99
CA HIS A 133 -19.48 -4.04 -1.97
C HIS A 133 -19.97 -3.04 -0.91
N GLY A 134 -19.73 -1.73 -1.07
CA GLY A 134 -20.32 -0.71 -0.20
C GLY A 134 -19.57 -0.37 1.09
N SER A 135 -18.48 -1.07 1.41
CA SER A 135 -17.51 -0.69 2.46
C SER A 135 -16.44 0.27 1.91
N ASP A 136 -15.88 1.16 2.73
CA ASP A 136 -14.83 2.09 2.29
C ASP A 136 -13.45 1.39 2.29
N ALA A 137 -12.85 1.22 1.10
CA ALA A 137 -11.54 0.58 0.91
C ALA A 137 -10.34 1.43 1.26
N ALA A 138 -10.50 2.73 1.45
CA ALA A 138 -9.38 3.58 1.11
C ALA A 138 -8.88 4.48 2.22
N THR A 139 -7.57 4.41 2.42
CA THR A 139 -6.76 5.51 2.93
C THR A 139 -6.48 6.44 1.75
N SER A 140 -6.70 7.74 1.91
CA SER A 140 -6.42 8.70 0.83
C SER A 140 -4.90 8.81 0.67
N LEU A 141 -4.36 8.21 -0.39
CA LEU A 141 -3.02 8.55 -0.84
C LEU A 141 -3.12 9.82 -1.68
N ARG A 142 -2.21 10.76 -1.47
CA ARG A 142 -2.11 11.92 -2.32
C ARG A 142 -1.03 11.62 -3.40
N ALA A 143 -1.38 11.52 -4.68
CA ALA A 143 -0.50 11.20 -5.80
C ALA A 143 -0.90 11.98 -7.09
N ARG A 144 -0.04 12.88 -7.62
CA ARG A 144 -0.20 13.47 -8.98
C ARG A 144 0.58 12.69 -10.02
N ALA A 145 -0.11 12.03 -10.94
CA ALA A 145 0.50 11.23 -12.00
C ALA A 145 1.26 12.10 -13.02
N ALA A 146 2.54 11.80 -13.23
CA ALA A 146 3.28 12.18 -14.42
C ALA A 146 3.61 10.91 -15.19
N LEU A 147 2.99 10.72 -16.36
CA LEU A 147 3.30 9.60 -17.24
C LEU A 147 4.61 9.91 -17.96
N HIS A 148 5.73 9.38 -17.46
CA HIS A 148 6.95 9.29 -18.26
C HIS A 148 6.94 7.92 -18.95
N ILE A 149 6.51 7.90 -20.21
CA ILE A 149 6.80 6.75 -21.08
C ILE A 149 8.27 6.90 -21.47
N THR A 150 9.18 6.20 -20.81
CA THR A 150 10.51 6.00 -21.39
C THR A 150 10.34 5.13 -22.63
N SER A 151 10.51 5.76 -23.79
CA SER A 151 10.59 5.11 -25.10
C SER A 151 11.88 4.31 -25.24
#